data_AF-A0A437D5Q3-F1
#
_entry.id   AF-A0A437D5Q3-F1
#
_cell.length_a   1.000
_cell.length_b   1.000
_cell.length_c   1.000
_cell.angle_alpha   90.00
_cell.angle_beta   90.00
_cell.angle_gamma   90.00
#
_symmetry.space_group_name_H-M   'P 1'
#
loop_
_entity.id
_entity.type
_entity.pdbx_description
1 polymer ?
#
loop_
_entity_poly.entity_id
_entity_poly.type
_entity_poly.pdbx_seq_one_letter_code
_entity_poly.pdbx_strand_id
1 'polypeptide(L)'
;MRSGVCNQGTNYTCELAADEVDAVRKIFKVQVTAPQAEAPPVALTLAVVLPLCLITAALLGAVLATVSCRRSELLSKAFDIKSEVIRQHEESRTPEEVVTLQRDCPTPPRLLICYSSRDGPAHLKAVNHFAALVQQHMATQVCLDLWDSLGVAEEGYMSWYCRQIQESDFILVICSPGLKRRSELPGGDDEDEEALSFSPNAHMSEAVIRLIAEEVGRARARGQDLSKYMAAVFQYSQQADIPVELGLVPHYTLTRDLALLFSHLHGVALHRPGGHLKINHLSEEGFAALPAGAALQSAISDAGKTMRRKMEDVA
;
A
#
# COMPACT_ATOMS: atom_id res chain seq x y z
N MET A 1 23.45 -18.27 -53.83
CA MET A 1 22.37 -18.78 -54.71
C MET A 1 21.86 -17.62 -55.56
N ARG A 2 21.82 -17.78 -56.89
CA ARG A 2 21.22 -16.78 -57.80
C ARG A 2 19.73 -16.69 -57.49
N SER A 3 19.23 -15.50 -57.22
CA SER A 3 17.79 -15.22 -57.07
C SER A 3 17.14 -15.33 -58.46
N GLY A 4 16.70 -16.53 -58.82
CA GLY A 4 15.79 -16.74 -59.95
C GLY A 4 14.37 -16.42 -59.49
N VAL A 5 13.65 -15.62 -60.27
CA VAL A 5 12.23 -15.31 -60.02
C VAL A 5 11.44 -16.62 -60.13
N CYS A 6 10.82 -17.05 -59.04
CA CYS A 6 9.94 -18.22 -59.02
C CYS A 6 8.58 -17.86 -59.62
N ASN A 7 8.08 -18.69 -60.54
CA ASN A 7 6.80 -18.47 -61.22
C ASN A 7 5.66 -19.16 -60.47
N GLN A 8 4.52 -18.46 -60.38
CA GLN A 8 3.34 -18.89 -59.62
C GLN A 8 2.73 -20.18 -60.19
N GLY A 9 2.24 -21.09 -59.32
CA GLY A 9 1.55 -22.32 -59.72
C GLY A 9 2.45 -23.48 -60.17
N THR A 10 3.78 -23.35 -60.05
CA THR A 10 4.73 -24.41 -60.45
C THR A 10 5.25 -25.15 -59.21
N ASN A 11 5.30 -26.49 -59.28
CA ASN A 11 5.86 -27.31 -58.20
C ASN A 11 7.38 -27.24 -58.21
N TYR A 12 7.98 -26.68 -57.16
CA TYR A 12 9.44 -26.66 -57.00
C TYR A 12 9.86 -27.74 -56.00
N THR A 13 10.93 -28.45 -56.34
CA THR A 13 11.55 -29.45 -55.47
C THR A 13 12.84 -28.86 -54.93
N CYS A 14 12.91 -28.63 -53.63
CA CYS A 14 14.10 -28.12 -52.96
C CYS A 14 14.81 -29.26 -52.24
N GLU A 15 16.12 -29.36 -52.44
CA GLU A 15 16.98 -30.29 -51.73
C GLU A 15 17.87 -29.48 -50.78
N LEU A 16 17.79 -29.78 -49.49
CA LEU A 16 18.69 -29.24 -48.48
C LEU A 16 19.70 -30.33 -48.13
N ALA A 17 20.98 -30.06 -48.36
CA ALA A 17 22.09 -30.90 -47.93
C ALA A 17 23.05 -30.04 -47.10
N ALA A 18 23.40 -30.51 -45.91
CA ALA A 18 24.51 -29.97 -45.14
C ALA A 18 25.81 -30.62 -45.63
N ASP A 19 26.89 -29.85 -45.70
CA ASP A 19 28.20 -30.34 -46.13
C ASP A 19 28.94 -30.99 -44.96
N GLU A 20 28.41 -32.12 -44.50
CA GLU A 20 29.04 -33.02 -43.54
C GLU A 20 28.92 -34.46 -44.02
N VAL A 21 29.95 -35.25 -43.73
CA VAL A 21 30.03 -36.66 -44.12
C VAL A 21 28.98 -37.41 -43.30
N ASP A 22 27.89 -37.81 -43.98
CA ASP A 22 26.70 -38.53 -43.47
C ASP A 22 25.44 -37.67 -43.18
N ALA A 23 25.23 -36.56 -43.90
CA ALA A 23 23.97 -35.82 -43.85
C ALA A 23 22.80 -36.56 -44.54
N VAL A 24 21.71 -36.80 -43.80
CA VAL A 24 20.47 -37.41 -44.32
C VAL A 24 19.75 -36.45 -45.26
N ARG A 25 19.69 -36.79 -46.56
CA ARG A 25 18.99 -36.02 -47.59
C ARG A 25 17.49 -36.08 -47.40
N LYS A 26 16.84 -34.94 -47.19
CA LYS A 26 15.39 -34.86 -47.03
C LYS A 26 14.80 -33.96 -48.12
N ILE A 27 14.05 -34.59 -49.02
CA ILE A 27 13.37 -33.91 -50.13
C ILE A 27 11.94 -33.60 -49.70
N PHE A 28 11.53 -32.35 -49.82
CA PHE A 28 10.14 -31.94 -49.60
C PHE A 28 9.65 -31.10 -50.77
N LYS A 29 8.41 -31.37 -51.19
CA LYS A 29 7.74 -30.67 -52.28
C LYS A 29 7.04 -29.45 -51.72
N VAL A 30 7.34 -28.27 -52.26
CA VAL A 30 6.70 -27.02 -51.85
C VAL A 30 5.76 -26.56 -52.96
N GLN A 31 4.48 -26.46 -52.64
CA GLN A 31 3.47 -25.84 -53.50
C GLN A 31 3.32 -24.36 -53.11
N VAL A 32 3.60 -23.47 -54.06
CA VAL A 32 3.38 -22.03 -53.87
C VAL A 32 1.94 -21.70 -54.27
N THR A 33 1.04 -21.77 -53.31
CA THR A 33 -0.36 -21.35 -53.45
C THR A 33 -0.47 -19.86 -53.15
N ALA A 34 -1.23 -19.11 -53.96
CA ALA A 34 -1.50 -17.69 -53.72
C ALA A 34 -2.19 -17.49 -52.36
N PRO A 35 -1.99 -16.35 -51.66
CA PRO A 35 -2.90 -15.97 -50.59
C PRO A 35 -4.28 -15.79 -51.23
N GLN A 36 -5.21 -16.68 -50.90
CA GLN A 36 -6.62 -16.49 -51.20
C GLN A 36 -7.05 -15.22 -50.46
N ALA A 37 -7.16 -14.12 -51.21
CA ALA A 37 -7.97 -12.99 -50.82
C ALA A 37 -9.45 -13.39 -50.96
N GLU A 38 -9.90 -14.31 -50.12
CA GLU A 38 -11.32 -14.47 -49.82
C GLU A 38 -11.58 -13.67 -48.55
N ALA A 39 -12.10 -12.45 -48.76
CA ALA A 39 -12.71 -11.69 -47.69
C ALA A 39 -13.83 -12.54 -47.07
N PRO A 40 -13.79 -12.87 -45.77
CA PRO A 40 -15.00 -13.31 -45.09
C PRO A 40 -15.96 -12.09 -45.05
N PRO A 41 -17.27 -12.27 -44.80
CA PRO A 41 -18.17 -11.14 -44.58
C PRO A 41 -17.91 -10.55 -43.18
N VAL A 42 -16.68 -10.10 -42.89
CA VAL A 42 -16.28 -9.49 -41.61
C VAL A 42 -16.70 -8.03 -41.56
N ALA A 43 -16.91 -7.38 -42.71
CA ALA A 43 -17.36 -6.00 -42.76
C ALA A 43 -18.77 -5.82 -42.16
N LEU A 44 -19.67 -6.79 -42.34
CA LEU A 44 -21.04 -6.74 -41.79
C LEU A 44 -21.12 -7.17 -40.32
N THR A 45 -20.17 -7.98 -39.83
CA THR A 45 -20.11 -8.36 -38.40
C THR A 45 -19.43 -7.28 -37.56
N LEU A 46 -18.33 -6.67 -38.03
CA LEU A 46 -17.72 -5.54 -37.32
C LEU A 46 -18.62 -4.30 -37.32
N ALA A 47 -19.36 -4.03 -38.40
CA ALA A 47 -20.26 -2.88 -38.47
C ALA A 47 -21.44 -2.97 -37.48
N VAL A 48 -21.79 -4.16 -36.99
CA VAL A 48 -22.83 -4.35 -35.96
C VAL A 48 -22.21 -4.55 -34.57
N VAL A 49 -21.10 -5.27 -34.47
CA VAL A 49 -20.44 -5.56 -33.18
C VAL A 49 -19.80 -4.31 -32.57
N LEU A 50 -19.17 -3.43 -33.35
CA LEU A 50 -18.62 -2.17 -32.84
C LEU A 50 -19.68 -1.26 -32.22
N PRO A 51 -20.80 -0.93 -32.89
CA PRO A 51 -21.84 -0.13 -32.26
C PRO A 51 -22.50 -0.86 -31.08
N LEU A 52 -22.66 -2.19 -31.12
CA LEU A 52 -23.16 -2.94 -29.95
C LEU A 52 -22.23 -2.82 -28.74
N CYS A 53 -20.91 -2.96 -28.95
CA CYS A 53 -19.90 -2.81 -27.91
C CYS A 53 -19.83 -1.38 -27.36
N LEU A 54 -20.00 -0.36 -28.21
CA LEU A 54 -20.07 1.03 -27.77
C LEU A 54 -21.33 1.30 -26.96
N ILE A 55 -22.47 0.72 -27.35
CA ILE A 55 -23.73 0.82 -26.60
C ILE A 55 -23.60 0.11 -25.25
N THR A 56 -23.02 -1.09 -25.18
CA THR A 56 -22.83 -1.80 -23.90
C THR A 56 -21.84 -1.10 -22.98
N ALA A 57 -20.75 -0.54 -23.51
CA ALA A 57 -19.82 0.28 -22.74
C ALA A 57 -20.46 1.57 -22.22
N ALA A 58 -21.29 2.23 -23.04
CA ALA A 58 -22.02 3.42 -22.61
C ALA A 58 -23.07 3.11 -21.54
N LEU A 59 -23.79 1.99 -21.67
CA LEU A 59 -24.75 1.53 -20.65
C LEU A 59 -24.03 1.16 -19.35
N LEU A 60 -22.90 0.45 -19.41
CA LEU A 60 -22.11 0.12 -18.23
C LEU A 60 -21.54 1.38 -17.57
N GLY A 61 -21.03 2.32 -18.37
CA GLY A 61 -20.58 3.63 -17.90
C GLY A 61 -21.69 4.45 -17.25
N ALA A 62 -22.89 4.44 -17.82
CA ALA A 62 -24.06 5.10 -17.24
C ALA A 62 -24.52 4.41 -15.94
N VAL A 63 -24.46 3.08 -15.86
CA VAL A 63 -24.75 2.34 -14.61
C VAL A 63 -23.69 2.67 -13.55
N LEU A 64 -22.41 2.68 -13.89
CA LEU A 64 -21.33 3.05 -12.97
C LEU A 64 -21.44 4.51 -12.53
N ALA A 65 -21.77 5.42 -13.45
CA ALA A 65 -22.00 6.83 -13.14
C ALA A 65 -23.23 7.00 -12.24
N THR A 66 -24.36 6.34 -12.54
CA THR A 66 -25.56 6.41 -11.70
C THR A 66 -25.35 5.77 -10.33
N VAL A 67 -24.61 4.66 -10.22
CA VAL A 67 -24.23 4.06 -8.93
C VAL A 67 -23.28 4.97 -8.16
N SER A 68 -22.33 5.60 -8.82
CA SER A 68 -21.37 6.52 -8.19
C SER A 68 -22.04 7.82 -7.76
N CYS A 69 -22.93 8.38 -8.58
CA CYS A 69 -23.75 9.54 -8.25
C CYS A 69 -24.75 9.22 -7.13
N ARG A 70 -25.40 8.05 -7.13
CA ARG A 70 -26.27 7.62 -6.03
C ARG A 70 -25.49 7.36 -4.74
N ARG A 71 -24.28 6.79 -4.82
CA ARG A 71 -23.39 6.65 -3.67
C ARG A 71 -22.99 8.01 -3.13
N SER A 72 -22.60 8.94 -3.99
CA SER A 72 -22.25 10.32 -3.63
C SER A 72 -23.44 11.06 -3.00
N GLU A 73 -24.65 10.93 -3.55
CA GLU A 73 -25.86 11.52 -2.99
C GLU A 73 -26.31 10.87 -1.68
N LEU A 74 -26.11 9.56 -1.50
CA LEU A 74 -26.38 8.91 -0.21
C LEU A 74 -25.33 9.30 0.83
N LEU A 75 -24.08 9.48 0.42
CA LEU A 75 -23.03 10.03 1.26
C LEU A 75 -23.39 11.47 1.66
N SER A 76 -23.76 12.32 0.71
CA SER A 76 -24.13 13.71 0.96
C SER A 76 -25.39 13.85 1.80
N LYS A 77 -26.43 13.03 1.56
CA LYS A 77 -27.63 12.98 2.41
C LYS A 77 -27.32 12.45 3.82
N ALA A 78 -26.40 11.50 3.98
CA ALA A 78 -25.93 11.07 5.30
C ALA A 78 -25.16 12.17 6.04
N PHE A 79 -24.42 13.01 5.30
CA PHE A 79 -23.80 14.22 5.85
C PHE A 79 -24.82 15.31 6.20
N ASP A 80 -25.85 15.51 5.38
CA ASP A 80 -26.89 16.53 5.58
C ASP A 80 -27.79 16.19 6.79
N ILE A 81 -28.20 14.92 6.90
CA ILE A 81 -28.99 14.42 8.05
C ILE A 81 -28.17 14.53 9.35
N LYS A 82 -26.85 14.29 9.30
CA LYS A 82 -25.98 14.44 10.46
C LYS A 82 -25.79 15.91 10.85
N SER A 83 -25.78 16.82 9.88
CA SER A 83 -25.69 18.27 10.13
C SER A 83 -26.94 18.84 10.81
N GLU A 84 -28.12 18.26 10.56
CA GLU A 84 -29.38 18.68 11.22
C GLU A 84 -29.49 18.11 12.64
N VAL A 85 -29.02 16.88 12.86
CA VAL A 85 -29.03 16.24 14.21
C VAL A 85 -28.02 16.89 15.17
N ILE A 86 -26.99 17.58 14.67
CA ILE A 86 -25.98 18.27 15.49
C ILE A 86 -26.48 19.64 16.01
N ARG A 87 -27.54 20.24 15.44
CA ARG A 87 -28.01 21.58 15.86
C ARG A 87 -28.85 21.63 17.13
N GLN A 88 -29.25 20.50 17.71
CA GLN A 88 -30.25 20.49 18.79
C GLN A 88 -29.74 20.15 20.19
N HIS A 89 -28.42 20.05 20.42
CA HIS A 89 -27.96 19.84 21.79
C HIS A 89 -26.58 20.41 22.05
N GLU A 90 -26.52 21.66 22.50
CA GLU A 90 -25.64 22.11 23.59
C GLU A 90 -25.90 23.59 23.94
N GLU A 91 -26.99 23.83 24.67
CA GLU A 91 -26.99 24.89 25.67
C GLU A 91 -26.35 24.33 26.94
N SER A 92 -25.12 24.73 27.27
CA SER A 92 -24.76 25.42 28.53
C SER A 92 -23.25 25.36 28.82
N ARG A 93 -22.65 26.56 28.84
CA ARG A 93 -21.52 27.05 29.68
C ARG A 93 -20.05 26.89 29.24
N THR A 94 -19.45 28.09 29.18
CA THR A 94 -18.05 28.56 29.11
C THR A 94 -17.30 28.42 27.79
N PRO A 95 -16.50 29.43 27.36
CA PRO A 95 -15.99 29.52 26.00
C PRO A 95 -14.80 28.58 25.80
N GLU A 96 -15.08 27.31 25.51
CA GLU A 96 -14.10 26.37 24.96
C GLU A 96 -13.99 26.61 23.45
N GLU A 97 -12.85 27.13 23.01
CA GLU A 97 -12.58 27.38 21.59
C GLU A 97 -12.35 26.06 20.85
N VAL A 98 -13.40 25.53 20.24
CA VAL A 98 -13.33 24.42 19.29
C VAL A 98 -12.66 24.93 18.01
N VAL A 99 -11.32 24.85 17.96
CA VAL A 99 -10.58 25.23 16.76
C VAL A 99 -10.82 24.16 15.68
N THR A 100 -11.62 24.52 14.68
CA THR A 100 -11.64 23.83 13.39
C THR A 100 -10.29 24.06 12.72
N LEU A 101 -9.64 22.98 12.26
CA LEU A 101 -8.29 23.00 11.68
C LEU A 101 -8.12 24.17 10.68
N GLN A 102 -7.11 25.00 10.89
CA GLN A 102 -6.81 26.12 10.00
C GLN A 102 -6.56 25.59 8.58
N ARG A 103 -7.34 26.13 7.65
CA ARG A 103 -7.55 25.71 6.25
C ARG A 103 -6.38 26.01 5.30
N ASP A 104 -5.17 26.19 5.82
CA ASP A 104 -4.08 26.79 5.05
C ASP A 104 -3.27 25.76 4.23
N CYS A 105 -3.54 24.46 4.37
CA CYS A 105 -3.04 23.43 3.44
C CYS A 105 -4.19 22.91 2.56
N PRO A 106 -4.15 23.11 1.23
CA PRO A 106 -5.21 22.66 0.31
C PRO A 106 -5.37 21.13 0.26
N THR A 107 -4.35 20.38 0.67
CA THR A 107 -4.31 18.91 0.60
C THR A 107 -3.87 18.30 1.93
N PRO A 108 -4.50 17.21 2.38
CA PRO A 108 -4.11 16.53 3.60
C PRO A 108 -2.67 15.99 3.50
N PRO A 109 -1.88 16.00 4.60
CA PRO A 109 -0.52 15.48 4.59
C PRO A 109 -0.49 14.00 4.21
N ARG A 110 0.51 13.59 3.43
CA ARG A 110 0.74 12.20 3.01
C ARG A 110 1.62 11.47 4.01
N LEU A 111 1.11 10.37 4.56
CA LEU A 111 1.79 9.52 5.54
C LEU A 111 2.03 8.12 4.96
N LEU A 112 3.29 7.76 4.78
CA LEU A 112 3.69 6.37 4.51
C LEU A 112 3.80 5.60 5.82
N ILE A 113 3.14 4.44 5.90
CA ILE A 113 3.27 3.52 7.03
C ILE A 113 4.10 2.31 6.64
N CYS A 114 5.18 2.08 7.37
CA CYS A 114 6.06 0.92 7.24
C CYS A 114 5.97 0.04 8.50
N TYR A 115 6.09 -1.27 8.36
CA TYR A 115 5.92 -2.23 9.45
C TYR A 115 6.70 -3.53 9.15
N SER A 116 6.85 -4.40 10.15
CA SER A 116 7.40 -5.75 9.94
C SER A 116 6.34 -6.73 9.49
N SER A 117 6.57 -7.47 8.40
CA SER A 117 5.68 -8.55 8.00
C SER A 117 5.95 -9.89 8.73
N ARG A 118 6.99 -9.96 9.58
CA ARG A 118 7.37 -11.19 10.33
C ARG A 118 6.49 -11.47 11.55
N ASP A 119 5.77 -10.48 12.02
CA ASP A 119 4.99 -10.56 13.27
C ASP A 119 3.68 -11.34 13.13
N GLY A 120 3.27 -11.62 11.88
CA GLY A 120 2.12 -12.44 11.54
C GLY A 120 0.82 -11.64 11.38
N PRO A 121 -0.28 -12.33 11.00
CA PRO A 121 -1.49 -11.68 10.53
C PRO A 121 -2.19 -10.81 11.59
N ALA A 122 -2.05 -11.14 12.87
CA ALA A 122 -2.64 -10.33 13.95
C ALA A 122 -1.99 -8.93 14.03
N HIS A 123 -0.67 -8.84 13.84
CA HIS A 123 0.05 -7.56 13.75
C HIS A 123 -0.38 -6.77 12.51
N LEU A 124 -0.39 -7.43 11.34
CA LEU A 124 -0.85 -6.81 10.08
C LEU A 124 -2.26 -6.23 10.20
N LYS A 125 -3.16 -6.96 10.88
CA LYS A 125 -4.52 -6.50 11.15
C LYS A 125 -4.53 -5.23 12.02
N ALA A 126 -3.69 -5.16 13.06
CA ALA A 126 -3.56 -3.96 13.88
C ALA A 126 -3.03 -2.76 13.08
N VAL A 127 -2.00 -2.97 12.25
CA VAL A 127 -1.46 -1.95 11.34
C VAL A 127 -2.54 -1.45 10.38
N ASN A 128 -3.29 -2.36 9.75
CA ASN A 128 -4.36 -2.03 8.82
C ASN A 128 -5.49 -1.21 9.47
N HIS A 129 -5.93 -1.59 10.68
CA HIS A 129 -6.94 -0.81 11.41
C HIS A 129 -6.41 0.56 11.85
N PHE A 130 -5.14 0.66 12.21
CA PHE A 130 -4.52 1.92 12.54
C PHE A 130 -4.43 2.85 11.32
N ALA A 131 -4.01 2.32 10.17
CA ALA A 131 -4.03 3.07 8.92
C ALA A 131 -5.44 3.57 8.56
N ALA A 132 -6.44 2.69 8.64
CA ALA A 132 -7.83 3.04 8.35
C ALA A 132 -8.34 4.17 9.24
N LEU A 133 -7.96 4.12 10.51
CA LEU A 133 -8.28 5.15 11.47
C LEU A 133 -7.64 6.50 11.13
N VAL A 134 -6.34 6.52 10.86
CA VAL A 134 -5.63 7.76 10.50
C VAL A 134 -6.26 8.39 9.25
N GLN A 135 -6.55 7.55 8.24
CA GLN A 135 -7.22 7.97 7.01
C GLN A 135 -8.62 8.58 7.25
N GLN A 136 -9.40 8.02 8.18
CA GLN A 136 -10.79 8.43 8.42
C GLN A 136 -10.93 9.59 9.41
N HIS A 137 -10.04 9.69 10.39
CA HIS A 137 -10.25 10.53 11.56
C HIS A 137 -9.13 11.55 11.82
N MET A 138 -7.99 11.47 11.12
CA MET A 138 -6.88 12.40 11.32
C MET A 138 -6.67 13.38 10.15
N ALA A 139 -7.56 13.44 9.16
CA ALA A 139 -7.39 14.32 7.99
C ALA A 139 -6.02 14.16 7.31
N THR A 140 -5.52 12.92 7.26
CA THR A 140 -4.21 12.55 6.71
C THR A 140 -4.43 11.52 5.61
N GLN A 141 -3.73 11.65 4.49
CA GLN A 141 -3.74 10.65 3.42
C GLN A 141 -2.70 9.58 3.71
N VAL A 142 -3.14 8.33 3.89
CA VAL A 142 -2.28 7.21 4.25
C VAL A 142 -1.90 6.41 3.00
N CYS A 143 -0.61 6.16 2.87
CA CYS A 143 -0.03 5.25 1.89
C CYS A 143 0.38 3.96 2.62
N LEU A 144 -0.27 2.85 2.25
CA LEU A 144 -0.06 1.52 2.85
C LEU A 144 -0.06 0.46 1.74
N ASP A 145 0.97 -0.38 1.73
CA ASP A 145 1.14 -1.45 0.72
C ASP A 145 -0.03 -2.44 0.72
N LEU A 146 -0.61 -2.74 1.90
CA LEU A 146 -1.80 -3.57 2.06
C LEU A 146 -3.04 -3.05 1.30
N TRP A 147 -3.07 -1.76 0.95
CA TRP A 147 -4.17 -1.13 0.21
C TRP A 147 -3.87 -0.95 -1.28
N ASP A 148 -2.60 -1.03 -1.68
CA ASP A 148 -2.13 -0.82 -3.05
C ASP A 148 -1.37 -2.04 -3.58
N SER A 149 -1.96 -3.23 -3.42
CA SER A 149 -1.33 -4.47 -3.86
C SER A 149 -1.08 -4.52 -5.36
N LEU A 150 -1.92 -3.83 -6.15
CA LEU A 150 -1.73 -3.74 -7.60
C LEU A 150 -0.54 -2.84 -7.95
N GLY A 151 -0.43 -1.64 -7.37
CA GLY A 151 0.70 -0.75 -7.61
C GLY A 151 2.03 -1.37 -7.16
N VAL A 152 2.02 -2.08 -6.03
CA VAL A 152 3.19 -2.84 -5.55
C VAL A 152 3.59 -3.95 -6.53
N ALA A 153 2.61 -4.64 -7.13
CA ALA A 153 2.87 -5.70 -8.11
C ALA A 153 3.37 -5.16 -9.46
N GLU A 154 2.85 -4.01 -9.90
CA GLU A 154 3.22 -3.37 -11.17
C GLU A 154 4.58 -2.68 -11.12
N GLU A 155 4.86 -1.90 -10.07
CA GLU A 155 6.11 -1.15 -9.91
C GLU A 155 7.25 -2.01 -9.34
N GLY A 156 6.89 -3.07 -8.62
CA GLY A 156 7.78 -3.86 -7.78
C GLY A 156 7.91 -3.27 -6.38
N TYR A 157 8.01 -4.15 -5.38
CA TYR A 157 7.95 -3.80 -3.96
C TYR A 157 8.91 -2.66 -3.56
N MET A 158 10.19 -2.76 -3.94
CA MET A 158 11.17 -1.75 -3.56
C MET A 158 10.97 -0.43 -4.30
N SER A 159 10.62 -0.47 -5.60
CA SER A 159 10.37 0.73 -6.39
C SER A 159 9.19 1.53 -5.84
N TRP A 160 8.11 0.83 -5.47
CA TRP A 160 6.93 1.43 -4.86
C TRP A 160 7.29 2.17 -3.56
N TYR A 161 8.05 1.53 -2.66
CA TYR A 161 8.49 2.16 -1.42
C TYR A 161 9.44 3.35 -1.67
N CYS A 162 10.40 3.24 -2.58
CA CYS A 162 11.28 4.35 -2.94
C CYS A 162 10.48 5.57 -3.41
N ARG A 163 9.45 5.36 -4.24
CA ARG A 163 8.55 6.42 -4.70
C ARG A 163 7.75 7.02 -3.54
N GLN A 164 7.13 6.18 -2.70
CA GLN A 164 6.36 6.68 -1.54
C GLN A 164 7.23 7.43 -0.53
N ILE A 165 8.48 7.00 -0.30
CA ILE A 165 9.44 7.70 0.58
C ILE A 165 9.74 9.10 0.06
N GLN A 166 9.87 9.26 -1.26
CA GLN A 166 10.12 10.57 -1.88
C GLN A 166 8.88 11.46 -1.87
N GLU A 167 7.72 10.91 -2.20
CA GLU A 167 6.47 11.66 -2.35
C GLU A 167 5.72 11.96 -1.06
N SER A 168 5.97 11.22 0.03
CA SER A 168 5.27 11.40 1.30
C SER A 168 5.88 12.53 2.11
N ASP A 169 5.02 13.30 2.77
CA ASP A 169 5.41 14.35 3.72
C ASP A 169 6.01 13.73 4.98
N PHE A 170 5.42 12.61 5.42
CA PHE A 170 5.80 11.92 6.65
C PHE A 170 5.94 10.41 6.43
N ILE A 171 6.82 9.80 7.22
CA ILE A 171 7.09 8.35 7.23
C ILE A 171 7.01 7.86 8.67
N LEU A 172 6.12 6.90 8.91
CA LEU A 172 5.93 6.28 10.21
C LEU A 172 6.32 4.79 10.16
N VAL A 173 7.35 4.43 10.91
CA VAL A 173 7.77 3.03 11.07
C VAL A 173 7.16 2.45 12.33
N ILE A 174 6.21 1.52 12.18
CA ILE A 174 5.64 0.76 13.27
C ILE A 174 6.62 -0.36 13.66
N CYS A 175 7.27 -0.16 14.79
CA CYS A 175 8.27 -1.04 15.35
C CYS A 175 7.65 -2.13 16.23
N SER A 176 8.22 -3.32 16.10
CA SER A 176 7.71 -4.55 16.70
C SER A 176 8.85 -5.56 16.82
N PRO A 177 8.69 -6.63 17.62
CA PRO A 177 9.73 -7.63 17.81
C PRO A 177 10.28 -8.25 16.50
N GLY A 178 9.46 -8.33 15.45
CA GLY A 178 9.87 -8.79 14.13
C GLY A 178 11.01 -7.99 13.47
N LEU A 179 11.28 -6.75 13.91
CA LEU A 179 12.39 -5.92 13.44
C LEU A 179 13.72 -6.18 14.15
N LYS A 180 13.68 -6.73 15.37
CA LYS A 180 14.88 -7.01 16.17
C LYS A 180 15.65 -8.22 15.71
N ARG A 181 14.97 -9.17 15.04
CA ARG A 181 15.61 -10.39 14.58
C ARG A 181 16.57 -10.01 13.48
N ARG A 182 17.82 -9.73 13.89
CA ARG A 182 18.98 -9.58 13.01
C ARG A 182 18.82 -10.64 11.94
N SER A 183 18.91 -10.23 10.68
CA SER A 183 19.35 -11.12 9.64
C SER A 183 20.67 -11.73 10.14
N GLU A 184 20.58 -12.87 10.82
CA GLU A 184 21.68 -13.80 10.93
C GLU A 184 22.02 -14.08 9.47
N LEU A 185 23.15 -13.52 9.06
CA LEU A 185 23.77 -13.85 7.79
C LEU A 185 23.72 -15.38 7.66
N PRO A 186 23.30 -15.95 6.51
CA PRO A 186 23.46 -17.37 6.28
C PRO A 186 24.96 -17.64 6.21
N GLY A 187 25.51 -18.03 7.36
CA GLY A 187 26.92 -18.33 7.59
C GLY A 187 27.04 -19.60 8.45
N GLY A 188 26.07 -20.50 8.31
CA GLY A 188 26.13 -21.87 8.81
C GLY A 188 25.88 -22.78 7.63
N ASP A 189 26.87 -23.63 7.34
CA ASP A 189 26.78 -24.74 6.40
C ASP A 189 25.74 -25.74 6.93
N ASP A 190 24.46 -25.54 6.59
CA ASP A 190 23.42 -26.55 6.79
C ASP A 190 22.63 -26.66 5.48
N GLU A 191 23.01 -27.64 4.66
CA GLU A 191 22.44 -27.94 3.34
C GLU A 191 21.03 -28.56 3.39
N ASP A 192 20.40 -28.64 4.56
CA ASP A 192 19.11 -29.29 4.73
C ASP A 192 18.22 -28.44 5.65
N GLU A 193 17.37 -27.56 5.10
CA GLU A 193 16.08 -27.08 5.65
C GLU A 193 15.41 -26.08 4.65
N GLU A 194 15.39 -26.41 3.36
CA GLU A 194 14.51 -25.78 2.36
C GLU A 194 13.07 -26.30 2.53
N ALA A 195 12.34 -25.91 3.59
CA ALA A 195 10.92 -26.28 3.67
C ALA A 195 9.98 -25.50 4.59
N LEU A 196 10.42 -24.50 5.38
CA LEU A 196 9.52 -23.88 6.36
C LEU A 196 9.38 -22.35 6.20
N SER A 197 8.57 -21.98 5.20
CA SER A 197 7.84 -20.69 5.12
C SER A 197 8.65 -19.38 5.00
N PHE A 198 9.65 -19.36 4.11
CA PHE A 198 10.21 -18.08 3.66
C PHE A 198 9.20 -17.35 2.76
N SER A 199 8.34 -16.50 3.35
CA SER A 199 7.59 -15.53 2.57
C SER A 199 8.58 -14.51 2.01
N PRO A 200 8.71 -14.36 0.67
CA PRO A 200 9.62 -13.37 0.07
C PRO A 200 9.40 -11.95 0.61
N ASN A 201 8.17 -11.65 1.03
CA ASN A 201 7.76 -10.34 1.56
C ASN A 201 8.36 -10.02 2.95
N ALA A 202 8.78 -11.03 3.71
CA ALA A 202 9.39 -10.84 5.04
C ALA A 202 10.71 -10.07 4.94
N HIS A 203 11.60 -10.51 4.05
CA HIS A 203 12.89 -9.87 3.83
C HIS A 203 12.76 -8.48 3.19
N MET A 204 11.72 -8.28 2.39
CA MET A 204 11.52 -7.01 1.70
C MET A 204 11.10 -5.88 2.66
N SER A 205 10.25 -6.17 3.65
CA SER A 205 9.88 -5.19 4.69
C SER A 205 11.08 -4.73 5.53
N GLU A 206 11.99 -5.66 5.85
CA GLU A 206 13.25 -5.35 6.55
C GLU A 206 14.16 -4.46 5.69
N ALA A 207 14.29 -4.77 4.40
CA ALA A 207 15.09 -3.97 3.48
C ALA A 207 14.58 -2.52 3.37
N VAL A 208 13.26 -2.31 3.35
CA VAL A 208 12.64 -0.96 3.35
C VAL A 208 12.96 -0.22 4.64
N ILE A 209 12.86 -0.87 5.80
CA ILE A 209 13.14 -0.23 7.08
C ILE A 209 14.62 0.13 7.21
N ARG A 210 15.53 -0.72 6.70
CA ARG A 210 16.96 -0.40 6.60
C ARG A 210 17.23 0.78 5.66
N LEU A 211 16.51 0.88 4.55
CA LEU A 211 16.59 2.03 3.65
C LEU A 211 16.19 3.32 4.36
N ILE A 212 15.07 3.30 5.11
CA ILE A 212 14.61 4.47 5.89
C ILE A 212 15.63 4.84 6.97
N ALA A 213 16.16 3.85 7.69
CA ALA A 213 17.21 4.04 8.69
C ALA A 213 18.46 4.72 8.11
N GLU A 214 18.89 4.30 6.92
CA GLU A 214 20.01 4.91 6.20
C GLU A 214 19.70 6.36 5.77
N GLU A 215 18.48 6.63 5.28
CA GLU A 215 18.05 7.98 4.93
C GLU A 215 18.00 8.91 6.17
N VAL A 216 17.58 8.41 7.32
CA VAL A 216 17.66 9.13 8.61
C VAL A 216 19.12 9.43 8.98
N GLY A 217 20.00 8.45 8.86
CA GLY A 217 21.44 8.64 9.11
C GLY A 217 22.06 9.71 8.22
N ARG A 218 21.69 9.71 6.92
CA ARG A 218 22.12 10.73 5.94
C ARG A 218 21.58 12.11 6.24
N ALA A 219 20.29 12.22 6.55
CA ALA A 219 19.64 13.48 6.90
C ALA A 219 20.31 14.10 8.13
N ARG A 220 20.56 13.28 9.16
CA ARG A 220 21.29 13.68 10.37
C ARG A 220 22.70 14.16 10.06
N ALA A 221 23.47 13.40 9.28
CA ALA A 221 24.84 13.76 8.91
C ALA A 221 24.92 15.10 8.16
N ARG A 222 23.85 15.48 7.46
CA ARG A 222 23.70 16.75 6.74
C ARG A 222 23.11 17.88 7.60
N GLY A 223 22.75 17.61 8.86
CA GLY A 223 22.09 18.59 9.74
C GLY A 223 20.67 18.96 9.29
N GLN A 224 19.99 18.07 8.57
CA GLN A 224 18.61 18.27 8.13
C GLN A 224 17.63 17.93 9.26
N ASP A 225 16.42 18.50 9.17
CA ASP A 225 15.34 18.18 10.10
C ASP A 225 14.90 16.72 9.93
N LEU A 226 14.65 16.05 11.06
CA LEU A 226 14.24 14.64 11.13
C LEU A 226 12.73 14.48 11.32
N SER A 227 11.96 15.57 11.43
CA SER A 227 10.50 15.55 11.63
C SER A 227 9.73 14.70 10.61
N LYS A 228 10.22 14.59 9.37
CA LYS A 228 9.66 13.71 8.35
C LYS A 228 9.60 12.24 8.80
N TYR A 229 10.56 11.79 9.59
CA TYR A 229 10.68 10.39 10.01
C TYR A 229 10.16 10.23 11.44
N MET A 230 9.39 9.17 11.68
CA MET A 230 8.83 8.86 12.99
C MET A 230 8.88 7.35 13.22
N ALA A 231 9.00 6.95 14.48
CA ALA A 231 8.78 5.56 14.87
C ALA A 231 7.58 5.47 15.82
N ALA A 232 6.88 4.35 15.76
CA ALA A 232 5.80 4.07 16.69
C ALA A 232 5.84 2.63 17.17
N VAL A 233 5.32 2.37 18.37
CA VAL A 233 5.15 1.02 18.91
C VAL A 233 3.72 0.84 19.37
N PHE A 234 3.15 -0.34 19.15
CA PHE A 234 1.89 -0.71 19.79
C PHE A 234 2.13 -1.12 21.25
N GLN A 235 1.06 -1.15 22.06
CA GLN A 235 1.15 -1.50 23.49
C GLN A 235 1.72 -2.91 23.78
N TYR A 236 1.69 -3.83 22.82
CA TYR A 236 2.29 -5.16 22.94
C TYR A 236 3.75 -5.22 22.51
N SER A 237 4.27 -4.16 21.89
CA SER A 237 5.68 -3.97 21.53
C SER A 237 6.38 -3.13 22.59
N GLN A 238 7.71 -3.07 22.53
CA GLN A 238 8.53 -2.31 23.47
C GLN A 238 9.35 -1.24 22.74
N GLN A 239 9.72 -0.17 23.45
CA GLN A 239 10.62 0.86 22.91
C GLN A 239 11.95 0.28 22.42
N ALA A 240 12.42 -0.77 23.08
CA ALA A 240 13.63 -1.48 22.68
C ALA A 240 13.52 -2.10 21.28
N ASP A 241 12.31 -2.35 20.76
CA ASP A 241 12.05 -2.89 19.41
C ASP A 241 12.35 -1.89 18.28
N ILE A 242 12.59 -0.62 18.62
CA ILE A 242 12.96 0.41 17.66
C ILE A 242 14.45 0.20 17.28
N PRO A 243 14.77 0.04 15.99
CA PRO A 243 16.16 -0.01 15.52
C PRO A 243 16.95 1.20 15.97
N VAL A 244 18.23 1.00 16.33
CA VAL A 244 19.09 2.05 16.90
C VAL A 244 19.21 3.26 15.97
N GLU A 245 19.15 3.02 14.66
CA GLU A 245 19.21 4.03 13.61
C GLU A 245 17.99 4.97 13.65
N LEU A 246 16.82 4.43 14.03
CA LEU A 246 15.59 5.20 14.25
C LEU A 246 15.50 5.75 15.69
N GLY A 247 16.51 5.51 16.54
CA GLY A 247 16.53 6.00 17.91
C GLY A 247 16.56 7.52 18.04
N LEU A 248 16.86 8.25 16.96
CA LEU A 248 16.99 9.71 16.94
C LEU A 248 15.74 10.45 16.46
N VAL A 249 14.76 9.73 15.89
CA VAL A 249 13.52 10.32 15.39
C VAL A 249 12.46 10.39 16.50
N PRO A 250 11.40 11.20 16.37
CA PRO A 250 10.28 11.19 17.33
C PRO A 250 9.62 9.80 17.45
N HIS A 251 9.32 9.39 18.69
CA HIS A 251 8.72 8.09 18.99
C HIS A 251 7.31 8.24 19.59
N TYR A 252 6.39 7.37 19.18
CA TYR A 252 5.00 7.37 19.63
C TYR A 252 4.54 5.99 20.14
N THR A 253 3.82 5.97 21.26
CA THR A 253 3.16 4.78 21.79
C THR A 253 1.70 4.76 21.34
N LEU A 254 1.33 3.86 20.44
CA LEU A 254 -0.03 3.73 19.92
C LEU A 254 -0.88 2.83 20.82
N THR A 255 -2.09 3.21 21.22
CA THR A 255 -2.90 4.39 20.85
C THR A 255 -2.78 5.58 21.81
N ARG A 256 -1.84 5.59 22.76
CA ARG A 256 -1.74 6.63 23.80
C ARG A 256 -1.38 8.00 23.23
N ASP A 257 -0.44 8.02 22.29
CA ASP A 257 0.13 9.26 21.75
C ASP A 257 -0.55 9.70 20.44
N LEU A 258 -1.79 9.28 20.16
CA LEU A 258 -2.50 9.66 18.91
C LEU A 258 -2.67 11.18 18.77
N ALA A 259 -2.91 11.89 19.87
CA ALA A 259 -2.98 13.36 19.86
C ALA A 259 -1.63 14.00 19.53
N LEU A 260 -0.52 13.43 20.01
CA LEU A 260 0.84 13.91 19.71
C LEU A 260 1.22 13.61 18.26
N LEU A 261 0.83 12.44 17.74
CA LEU A 261 1.02 12.09 16.34
C LEU A 261 0.23 13.05 15.43
N PHE A 262 -1.04 13.32 15.77
CA PHE A 262 -1.85 14.29 15.03
C PHE A 262 -1.21 15.69 15.05
N SER A 263 -0.76 16.13 16.22
CA SER A 263 -0.04 17.39 16.39
C SER A 263 1.18 17.49 15.48
N HIS A 264 1.96 16.41 15.38
CA HIS A 264 3.12 16.35 14.49
C HIS A 264 2.72 16.42 13.02
N LEU A 265 1.77 15.58 12.58
CA LEU A 265 1.32 15.51 11.17
C LEU A 265 0.75 16.84 10.66
N HIS A 266 0.11 17.62 11.53
CA HIS A 266 -0.53 18.88 11.16
C HIS A 266 0.22 20.13 11.62
N GLY A 267 1.36 19.98 12.30
CA GLY A 267 2.14 21.10 12.85
C GLY A 267 1.36 21.96 13.86
N VAL A 268 0.36 21.39 14.54
CA VAL A 268 -0.50 22.11 15.50
C VAL A 268 -0.04 21.88 16.92
N ALA A 269 0.18 22.94 17.70
CA ALA A 269 0.54 22.81 19.11
C ALA A 269 -0.68 22.38 19.96
N LEU A 270 -0.54 21.30 20.72
CA LEU A 270 -1.60 20.83 21.65
C LEU A 270 -1.85 21.79 22.82
N HIS A 271 -0.82 22.54 23.22
CA HIS A 271 -0.91 23.54 24.28
C HIS A 271 -0.41 24.88 23.77
N ARG A 272 -1.19 25.93 24.03
CA ARG A 272 -0.77 27.33 23.85
C ARG A 272 -1.03 28.09 25.15
N PRO A 273 -0.31 29.18 25.45
CA PRO A 273 -0.62 30.02 26.60
C PRO A 273 -2.09 30.49 26.51
N GLY A 274 -2.94 30.06 27.45
CA GLY A 274 -4.36 30.42 27.49
C GLY A 274 -5.34 29.39 26.88
N GLY A 275 -4.90 28.26 26.33
CA GLY A 275 -5.80 27.23 25.80
C GLY A 275 -5.13 25.90 25.45
N HIS A 276 -5.90 24.81 25.45
CA HIS A 276 -5.45 23.49 24.99
C HIS A 276 -6.29 23.05 23.79
N LEU A 277 -5.64 22.51 22.76
CA LEU A 277 -6.34 21.98 21.59
C LEU A 277 -6.93 20.61 21.97
N LYS A 278 -8.23 20.59 22.21
CA LYS A 278 -8.97 19.34 22.39
C LYS A 278 -9.35 18.79 21.02
N ILE A 279 -8.62 17.79 20.56
CA ILE A 279 -8.96 17.12 19.30
C ILE A 279 -10.03 16.08 19.61
N ASN A 280 -11.27 16.39 19.21
CA ASN A 280 -12.42 15.51 19.43
C ASN A 280 -12.11 14.10 18.90
N HIS A 281 -12.40 13.08 19.73
CA HIS A 281 -12.19 11.65 19.44
C HIS A 281 -10.75 11.13 19.36
N LEU A 282 -9.72 11.94 19.68
CA LEU A 282 -8.32 11.46 19.77
C LEU A 282 -7.84 11.17 21.21
N SER A 283 -8.66 11.41 22.23
CA SER A 283 -8.42 10.86 23.57
C SER A 283 -8.69 9.35 23.57
N GLU A 284 -8.02 8.59 24.44
CA GLU A 284 -8.17 7.12 24.50
C GLU A 284 -9.65 6.69 24.67
N GLU A 285 -10.41 7.45 25.45
CA GLU A 285 -11.84 7.25 25.70
C GLU A 285 -12.72 7.66 24.51
N GLY A 286 -12.44 8.82 23.90
CA GLY A 286 -13.19 9.30 22.73
C GLY A 286 -12.94 8.46 21.48
N PHE A 287 -11.78 7.83 21.43
CA PHE A 287 -11.34 6.94 20.37
C PHE A 287 -12.01 5.56 20.44
N ALA A 288 -12.07 4.99 21.64
CA ALA A 288 -12.72 3.70 21.88
C ALA A 288 -14.21 3.70 21.46
N ALA A 289 -14.86 4.87 21.55
CA ALA A 289 -16.25 5.05 21.14
C ALA A 289 -16.45 5.00 19.61
N LEU A 290 -15.40 5.25 18.81
CA LEU A 290 -15.49 5.17 17.34
C LEU A 290 -15.42 3.71 16.88
N PRO A 291 -16.19 3.30 15.86
CA PRO A 291 -16.12 1.94 15.32
C PRO A 291 -14.71 1.55 14.85
N ALA A 292 -14.01 2.48 14.20
CA ALA A 292 -12.62 2.28 13.76
C ALA A 292 -11.67 2.13 14.95
N GLY A 293 -11.90 2.88 16.03
CA GLY A 293 -11.07 2.81 17.23
C GLY A 293 -11.29 1.56 18.06
N ALA A 294 -12.54 1.12 18.22
CA ALA A 294 -12.87 -0.17 18.83
C ALA A 294 -12.26 -1.35 18.04
N ALA A 295 -12.32 -1.29 16.70
CA ALA A 295 -11.70 -2.30 15.85
C ALA A 295 -10.17 -2.35 16.02
N LEU A 296 -9.51 -1.18 16.10
CA LEU A 296 -8.08 -1.09 16.39
C LEU A 296 -7.74 -1.67 17.77
N GLN A 297 -8.48 -1.30 18.81
CA GLN A 297 -8.24 -1.82 20.17
C GLN A 297 -8.42 -3.34 20.24
N SER A 298 -9.45 -3.89 19.58
CA SER A 298 -9.63 -5.34 19.47
C SER A 298 -8.44 -5.99 18.77
N ALA A 299 -7.98 -5.43 17.66
CA ALA A 299 -6.85 -5.97 16.91
C ALA A 299 -5.54 -5.91 17.71
N ILE A 300 -5.31 -4.83 18.46
CA ILE A 300 -4.14 -4.70 19.36
C ILE A 300 -4.20 -5.75 20.48
N SER A 301 -5.38 -5.97 21.08
CA SER A 301 -5.57 -6.98 22.12
C SER A 301 -5.30 -8.39 21.58
N ASP A 302 -5.82 -8.71 20.39
CA ASP A 302 -5.62 -10.02 19.75
C ASP A 302 -4.17 -10.25 19.33
N ALA A 303 -3.51 -9.22 18.79
CA ALA A 303 -2.09 -9.26 18.48
C ALA A 303 -1.24 -9.48 19.74
N GLY A 304 -1.54 -8.76 20.84
CA GLY A 304 -0.85 -8.93 22.12
C GLY A 304 -0.98 -10.35 22.69
N LYS A 305 -2.18 -10.95 22.63
CA LYS A 305 -2.37 -12.35 23.04
C LYS A 305 -1.58 -13.32 22.18
N THR A 306 -1.55 -13.10 20.87
CA THR A 306 -0.82 -13.95 19.91
C THR A 306 0.69 -13.86 20.15
N MET A 307 1.21 -12.66 20.40
CA MET A 307 2.63 -12.45 20.68
C MET A 307 3.07 -13.06 21.99
N ARG A 308 2.25 -12.96 23.04
CA ARG A 308 2.56 -13.57 24.34
C ARG A 308 2.68 -15.10 24.23
N ARG A 309 1.75 -15.75 23.51
CA ARG A 309 1.82 -17.20 23.24
C ARG A 309 3.09 -17.58 22.48
N LYS A 310 3.44 -16.83 21.43
CA LYS A 310 4.69 -17.07 20.68
C LYS A 310 5.94 -16.95 21.55
N MET A 311 5.94 -16.07 22.56
CA MET A 311 7.07 -15.95 23.50
C MET A 311 7.12 -17.10 24.51
N GLU A 312 5.95 -17.61 24.93
CA GLU A 312 5.84 -18.78 25.82
C GLU A 312 6.25 -20.07 25.10
N ASP A 313 5.97 -20.22 23.80
CA ASP A 313 6.35 -21.39 23.01
C ASP A 313 7.85 -21.47 22.68
N VAL A 314 8.59 -20.37 22.86
CA VAL A 314 10.04 -20.25 22.55
C VAL A 314 10.91 -20.32 23.80
N ALA A 315 10.30 -20.28 25.00
CA ALA A 315 10.98 -20.34 26.30
C ALA A 315 11.01 -21.77 26.86
#